data_AF-W7BS90-F1
#
_entry.id   AF-W7BS90-F1
#
_cell.length_a   1.000
_cell.length_b   1.000
_cell.length_c   1.000
_cell.angle_alpha   90.00
_cell.angle_beta   90.00
_cell.angle_gamma   90.00
#
_symmetry.space_group_name_H-M   'P 1'
#
loop_
_entity.id
_entity.type
_entity.pdbx_description
1 polymer ?
#
loop_
_entity_poly.entity_id
_entity_poly.type
_entity_poly.pdbx_seq_one_letter_code
_entity_poly.pdbx_strand_id
1 'polypeptide(L)'
;MTQLRMGGEKVMEIDYREFANFIKEKGIVIVESKCHDPSSGWTGKNMYVRDAKGFLNEDGTYSEKPTRGTIDLSENGYCFDTRFIGGNYDKIKEFYSLNKLSTFKDFSAWIQSVTVKAESNGDYK
;
A
#
# COMPACT_ATOMS: atom_id res chain seq x y z
N MET A 1 20.31 0.76 -35.35
CA MET A 1 20.47 0.45 -33.92
C MET A 1 19.32 -0.45 -33.51
N THR A 2 19.65 -1.68 -33.12
CA THR A 2 18.70 -2.77 -32.87
C THR A 2 17.94 -2.55 -31.58
N GLN A 3 16.60 -2.57 -31.63
CA GLN A 3 15.76 -2.69 -30.43
C GLN A 3 15.89 -4.11 -29.87
N LEU A 4 16.41 -4.23 -28.65
CA LEU A 4 16.31 -5.46 -27.86
C LEU A 4 15.17 -5.29 -26.87
N ARG A 5 14.05 -5.97 -27.13
CA ARG A 5 13.02 -6.26 -26.13
C ARG A 5 13.46 -7.49 -25.35
N MET A 6 13.75 -7.33 -24.06
CA MET A 6 13.65 -8.41 -23.08
C MET A 6 13.09 -7.84 -21.76
N GLY A 7 11.88 -8.28 -21.40
CA GLY A 7 11.41 -8.43 -20.01
C GLY A 7 11.31 -7.21 -19.08
N GLY A 8 11.14 -5.99 -19.59
CA GLY A 8 11.02 -4.80 -18.73
C GLY A 8 9.68 -4.72 -18.02
N GLU A 9 9.61 -5.15 -16.75
CA GLU A 9 8.70 -4.48 -15.81
C GLU A 9 8.95 -2.98 -15.98
N LYS A 10 7.92 -2.24 -16.39
CA LYS A 10 8.01 -0.79 -16.52
C LYS A 10 8.23 -0.27 -15.11
N VAL A 11 9.50 -0.08 -14.74
CA VAL A 11 9.87 0.60 -13.49
C VAL A 11 9.17 1.94 -13.55
N MET A 12 8.11 2.10 -12.77
CA MET A 12 7.49 3.41 -12.63
C MET A 12 8.58 4.37 -12.16
N GLU A 13 8.84 5.38 -12.97
CA GLU A 13 9.66 6.50 -12.57
C GLU A 13 8.81 7.29 -11.57
N ILE A 14 9.06 7.06 -10.27
CA ILE A 14 8.33 7.75 -9.21
C ILE A 14 8.87 9.18 -9.17
N ASP A 15 7.99 10.15 -9.40
CA ASP A 15 8.31 11.52 -9.02
C ASP A 15 8.19 11.64 -7.49
N TYR A 16 9.34 11.60 -6.81
CA TYR A 16 9.41 11.73 -5.37
C TYR A 16 8.88 13.07 -4.85
N ARG A 17 8.94 14.13 -5.67
CA ARG A 17 8.36 15.43 -5.31
C ARG A 17 6.84 15.37 -5.35
N GLU A 18 6.29 14.74 -6.39
CA GLU A 18 4.85 14.48 -6.48
C GLU A 18 4.37 13.68 -5.28
N PHE A 19 5.06 12.58 -4.95
CA PHE A 19 4.68 11.74 -3.80
C PHE A 19 4.78 12.50 -2.47
N ALA A 20 5.86 13.26 -2.25
CA ALA A 20 6.01 14.07 -1.05
C ALA A 20 4.92 15.16 -0.93
N ASN A 21 4.53 15.76 -2.06
CA ASN A 21 3.43 16.72 -2.08
C ASN A 21 2.09 16.04 -1.78
N PHE A 22 1.84 14.87 -2.37
CA PHE A 22 0.64 14.08 -2.11
C PHE A 22 0.50 13.74 -0.62
N ILE A 23 1.58 13.29 0.03
CA ILE A 23 1.63 13.04 1.47
C ILE A 23 1.19 14.29 2.26
N LYS A 24 1.78 15.45 1.95
CA LYS A 24 1.45 16.72 2.62
C LYS A 24 0.01 17.13 2.41
N GLU A 25 -0.47 17.08 1.17
CA GLU A 25 -1.84 17.47 0.81
C GLU A 25 -2.91 16.61 1.47
N LYS A 26 -2.62 15.32 1.67
CA LYS A 26 -3.55 14.38 2.31
C LYS A 26 -3.44 14.35 3.83
N GLY A 27 -2.53 15.13 4.41
CA GLY A 27 -2.30 15.14 5.86
C GLY A 27 -1.74 13.81 6.38
N ILE A 28 -1.00 13.09 5.54
CA ILE A 28 -0.37 11.82 5.89
C ILE A 28 0.85 12.10 6.78
N VAL A 29 0.99 11.29 7.83
CA VAL A 29 2.12 11.28 8.74
C VAL A 29 2.82 9.92 8.63
N ILE A 30 4.15 9.93 8.62
CA ILE A 30 4.97 8.72 8.68
C ILE A 30 5.37 8.48 10.13
N VAL A 31 5.01 7.32 10.66
CA VAL A 31 5.25 6.92 12.04
C VAL A 31 6.32 5.83 12.08
N GLU A 32 7.35 6.07 12.86
CA GLU A 32 8.41 5.11 13.09
C GLU A 32 8.01 4.09 14.18
N SER A 33 8.24 2.80 13.92
CA SER A 33 8.08 1.74 14.92
C SER A 33 9.26 0.79 14.89
N LYS A 34 9.84 0.49 16.05
CA LYS A 34 10.95 -0.49 16.13
C LYS A 34 10.49 -1.86 15.65
N CYS A 35 11.35 -2.54 14.91
CA CYS A 35 11.15 -3.92 14.49
C CYS A 35 12.39 -4.77 14.80
N HIS A 36 12.17 -6.07 15.00
CA HIS A 36 13.20 -7.05 15.29
C HIS A 36 12.89 -8.32 14.53
N ASP A 37 13.86 -8.85 13.79
CA ASP A 37 13.81 -10.19 13.21
C ASP A 37 14.53 -11.17 14.16
N PRO A 38 13.79 -12.05 14.86
CA PRO A 38 14.37 -13.01 15.79
C PRO A 38 15.28 -14.04 15.12
N SER A 39 15.10 -14.27 13.81
CA SER A 39 15.84 -15.32 13.08
C SER A 39 17.27 -14.89 12.76
N SER A 40 17.44 -13.62 12.38
CA SER A 40 18.75 -13.01 12.10
C SER A 40 19.31 -12.22 13.28
N GLY A 41 18.49 -11.94 14.30
CA GLY A 41 18.81 -11.02 15.39
C GLY A 41 18.79 -9.54 14.96
N TRP A 42 18.44 -9.24 13.71
CA TRP A 42 18.47 -7.90 13.16
C TRP A 42 17.42 -7.00 13.83
N THR A 43 17.72 -5.71 13.95
CA THR A 43 16.82 -4.69 14.47
C THR A 43 16.78 -3.48 13.56
N GLY A 44 15.61 -2.89 13.40
CA GLY A 44 15.45 -1.62 12.69
C GLY A 44 14.16 -0.91 13.04
N LYS A 45 13.64 -0.15 12.09
CA LYS A 45 12.53 0.78 12.27
C LYS A 45 11.62 0.78 11.05
N ASN A 46 10.42 0.24 11.22
CA ASN A 46 9.37 0.29 10.22
C ASN A 46 8.81 1.72 10.07
N MET A 47 8.35 2.06 8.87
CA MET A 47 7.89 3.39 8.49
C MET A 47 6.44 3.34 8.04
N TYR A 48 5.53 3.35 9.01
CA TYR A 48 4.11 3.16 8.76
C TYR A 48 3.41 4.45 8.35
N VAL A 49 2.46 4.30 7.43
CA VAL A 49 1.65 5.40 6.92
C VAL A 49 0.38 5.54 7.77
N ARG A 50 0.11 6.76 8.23
CA ARG A 50 -1.06 7.11 9.06
C ARG A 50 -1.67 8.43 8.62
N ASP A 51 -2.98 8.58 8.76
CA ASP A 51 -3.67 9.87 8.72
C ASP A 51 -4.48 10.13 10.00
N ALA A 52 -5.36 11.13 9.96
CA ALA A 52 -6.21 11.50 11.10
C ALA A 52 -7.13 10.37 11.61
N LYS A 53 -7.50 9.42 10.75
CA LYS A 53 -8.40 8.31 11.09
C LYS A 53 -7.65 7.09 11.63
N GLY A 54 -6.37 6.93 11.31
CA GLY A 54 -5.56 5.80 11.79
C GLY A 54 -4.48 5.37 10.82
N PHE A 55 -3.90 4.20 11.06
CA PHE A 55 -2.93 3.57 10.16
C PHE A 55 -3.63 3.05 8.92
N LEU A 56 -3.07 3.32 7.74
CA LEU A 56 -3.64 2.92 6.47
C LEU A 56 -3.28 1.46 6.17
N ASN A 57 -4.28 0.65 5.83
CA ASN A 57 -4.09 -0.73 5.42
C ASN A 57 -4.15 -0.86 3.89
N GLU A 58 -3.48 -1.87 3.36
CA GLU A 58 -3.40 -2.16 1.93
C GLU A 58 -4.77 -2.45 1.28
N ASP A 59 -5.76 -2.85 2.08
CA ASP A 59 -7.12 -3.20 1.64
C ASP A 59 -8.11 -2.04 1.62
N GLY A 60 -7.67 -0.81 1.90
CA GLY A 60 -8.55 0.36 1.96
C GLY A 60 -9.14 0.67 3.33
N THR A 61 -8.75 -0.06 4.39
CA THR A 61 -9.26 0.12 5.76
C THR A 61 -8.28 0.85 6.69
N TYR A 62 -8.71 1.08 7.94
CA TYR A 62 -7.89 1.69 8.99
C TYR A 62 -7.65 0.73 10.16
N SER A 63 -6.51 0.90 10.83
CA SER A 63 -6.20 0.25 12.10
C SER A 63 -5.73 1.26 13.15
N GLU A 64 -5.96 0.95 14.44
CA GLU A 64 -5.53 1.82 15.56
C GLU A 64 -4.02 1.77 15.81
N LYS A 65 -3.37 0.67 15.42
CA LYS A 65 -1.94 0.41 15.54
C LYS A 65 -1.43 -0.33 14.31
N PRO A 66 -0.13 -0.32 13.99
CA PRO A 66 0.40 -1.10 12.88
C PRO A 66 0.10 -2.58 13.06
N THR A 67 -0.42 -3.20 12.01
CA THR A 67 -0.70 -4.63 11.93
C THR A 67 -0.13 -5.20 10.63
N ARG A 68 -0.23 -6.53 10.47
CA ARG A 68 0.03 -7.14 9.17
C ARG A 68 -0.91 -6.52 8.12
N GLY A 69 -0.35 -6.08 7.00
CA GLY A 69 -1.10 -5.39 5.95
C GLY A 69 -1.26 -3.87 6.15
N THR A 70 -0.65 -3.28 7.19
CA THR A 70 -0.46 -1.83 7.23
C THR A 70 0.59 -1.42 6.21
N ILE A 71 0.35 -0.32 5.48
CA ILE A 71 1.29 0.22 4.50
C ILE A 71 2.59 0.63 5.21
N ASP A 72 3.69 0.00 4.83
CA ASP A 72 5.05 0.23 5.35
C ASP A 72 5.94 0.75 4.22
N LEU A 73 6.61 1.88 4.45
CA LEU A 73 7.56 2.48 3.49
C LEU A 73 8.99 1.95 3.64
N SER A 74 9.22 1.03 4.57
CA SER A 74 10.51 0.40 4.79
C SER A 74 10.38 -1.11 4.70
N GLU A 75 10.79 -1.67 3.56
CA GLU A 75 10.64 -3.09 3.19
C GLU A 75 10.94 -4.07 4.33
N ASN A 76 11.97 -3.77 5.12
CA ASN A 76 12.30 -4.42 6.39
C ASN A 76 13.02 -3.41 7.29
N GLY A 77 12.34 -2.33 7.68
CA GLY A 77 12.80 -1.42 8.73
C GLY A 77 14.09 -0.61 8.51
N TYR A 78 14.46 -0.35 7.25
CA TYR A 78 15.12 0.87 6.71
C TYR A 78 15.75 0.66 5.31
N CYS A 79 15.34 -0.36 4.56
CA CYS A 79 15.75 -0.52 3.16
C CYS A 79 14.83 0.30 2.25
N PHE A 80 15.25 1.51 1.88
CA PHE A 80 14.56 2.33 0.88
C PHE A 80 14.91 1.85 -0.54
N ASP A 81 14.26 0.78 -0.99
CA ASP A 81 14.30 0.32 -2.39
C ASP A 81 13.29 1.12 -3.23
N THR A 82 13.71 1.56 -4.42
CA THR A 82 12.89 2.41 -5.28
C THR A 82 11.65 1.71 -5.80
N ARG A 83 11.70 0.41 -6.08
CA ARG A 83 10.53 -0.37 -6.50
C ARG A 83 9.58 -0.54 -5.33
N PHE A 84 10.11 -0.77 -4.14
CA PHE A 84 9.30 -0.87 -2.92
C PHE A 84 8.56 0.43 -2.61
N ILE A 85 9.24 1.57 -2.68
CA ILE A 85 8.61 2.89 -2.51
C ILE A 85 7.56 3.14 -3.60
N GLY A 86 7.80 2.73 -4.85
CA GLY A 86 6.84 2.86 -5.94
C GLY A 86 5.56 2.08 -5.71
N GLY A 87 5.70 0.81 -5.31
CA GLY A 87 4.55 -0.03 -4.99
C GLY A 87 3.72 0.54 -3.84
N ASN A 88 4.36 1.08 -2.80
CA ASN A 88 3.65 1.71 -1.70
C ASN A 88 3.01 3.06 -2.07
N TYR A 89 3.65 3.84 -2.96
CA TYR A 89 3.02 5.06 -3.48
C TYR A 89 1.70 4.74 -4.22
N ASP A 90 1.70 3.70 -5.05
CA ASP A 90 0.48 3.27 -5.74
C ASP A 90 -0.62 2.79 -4.79
N LYS A 91 -0.27 1.99 -3.78
CA LYS A 91 -1.21 1.58 -2.73
C LYS A 91 -1.84 2.77 -2.01
N ILE A 92 -1.04 3.79 -1.69
CA ILE A 92 -1.53 5.02 -1.05
C ILE A 92 -2.48 5.79 -1.99
N LYS A 93 -2.14 5.93 -3.28
CA LYS A 93 -3.04 6.59 -4.26
C LYS A 93 -4.33 5.82 -4.46
N GLU A 94 -4.25 4.49 -4.57
CA GLU A 94 -5.41 3.61 -4.69
C GLU A 94 -6.30 3.73 -3.46
N PHE A 95 -5.73 3.70 -2.25
CA PHE A 95 -6.46 3.91 -1.00
C PHE A 95 -7.31 5.19 -1.02
N TYR A 96 -6.72 6.33 -1.39
CA TYR A 96 -7.46 7.60 -1.44
C TYR A 96 -8.45 7.67 -2.60
N SER A 97 -8.22 6.96 -3.70
CA SER A 97 -9.16 6.85 -4.82
C SER A 97 -10.37 6.00 -4.45
N LEU A 98 -10.14 4.81 -3.87
CA LEU A 98 -11.16 3.90 -3.34
C LEU A 98 -12.04 4.59 -2.29
N ASN A 99 -11.45 5.33 -1.36
CA ASN A 99 -12.22 6.04 -0.33
C ASN A 99 -13.03 7.23 -0.87
N LYS A 100 -12.66 7.77 -2.03
CA LYS A 100 -13.43 8.83 -2.70
C LYS A 100 -14.52 8.29 -3.61
N LEU A 101 -14.39 7.03 -4.06
CA LEU A 101 -15.27 6.40 -5.05
C LEU A 101 -15.50 7.31 -6.28
N SER A 102 -14.48 8.07 -6.68
CA SER A 102 -14.64 9.16 -7.64
C SER A 102 -14.82 8.68 -9.08
N THR A 103 -14.46 7.42 -9.37
CA THR A 103 -14.61 6.81 -10.69
C THR A 103 -15.31 5.46 -10.60
N PHE A 104 -15.90 4.99 -11.71
CA PHE A 104 -16.47 3.65 -11.80
C PHE A 104 -15.44 2.54 -11.51
N LYS A 105 -14.17 2.78 -11.88
CA LYS A 105 -13.07 1.87 -11.56
C LYS A 105 -12.87 1.76 -10.05
N ASP A 106 -12.83 2.89 -9.34
CA ASP A 106 -12.69 2.94 -7.87
C ASP A 106 -13.88 2.24 -7.20
N PHE A 107 -15.10 2.50 -7.68
CA PHE A 107 -16.31 1.83 -7.19
C PHE A 107 -16.26 0.31 -7.39
N SER A 108 -15.85 -0.15 -8.57
CA SER A 108 -15.77 -1.59 -8.88
C SER A 108 -14.74 -2.31 -8.01
N ALA A 109 -13.57 -1.70 -7.80
CA ALA A 109 -12.53 -2.24 -6.94
C ALA A 109 -12.97 -2.26 -5.46
N TRP A 110 -13.66 -1.21 -5.00
CA TRP A 110 -14.24 -1.19 -3.65
C TRP A 110 -15.30 -2.28 -3.45
N ILE A 111 -16.22 -2.47 -4.41
CA ILE A 111 -17.20 -3.56 -4.34
C ILE A 111 -16.49 -4.92 -4.23
N GLN A 112 -15.43 -5.15 -5.00
CA GLN A 112 -14.66 -6.39 -4.93
C GLN A 112 -13.98 -6.59 -3.58
N SER A 113 -13.46 -5.53 -2.95
CA SER A 113 -12.80 -5.63 -1.64
C SER A 113 -13.77 -5.94 -0.49
N VAL A 114 -15.06 -5.57 -0.63
CA VAL A 114 -16.10 -5.84 0.38
C VAL A 114 -16.96 -7.06 0.07
N THR A 115 -16.78 -7.70 -1.10
CA THR A 115 -17.58 -8.86 -1.51
C THR A 115 -17.16 -10.11 -0.75
N VAL A 116 -18.08 -10.67 0.02
CA VAL A 116 -17.94 -12.01 0.62
C VAL A 116 -18.46 -13.07 -0.35
N LYS A 117 -17.68 -14.14 -0.54
CA LYS A 117 -18.16 -15.28 -1.35
C LYS A 117 -19.35 -15.92 -0.64
N ALA A 118 -20.45 -16.11 -1.36
CA ALA A 118 -21.55 -16.91 -0.87
C ALA A 118 -21.05 -18.34 -0.63
N GLU A 119 -21.27 -18.87 0.57
CA GLU A 119 -21.14 -20.31 0.79
C GLU A 119 -22.16 -21.01 -0.11
N SER A 120 -21.67 -21.81 -1.06
CA SER A 120 -22.55 -22.71 -1.79
C SER A 120 -22.99 -23.81 -0.83
N ASN A 121 -24.10 -23.59 -0.12
CA ASN A 121 -24.90 -24.71 0.36
C ASN A 121 -25.46 -25.37 -0.90
N GLY A 122 -24.73 -26.36 -1.39
CA GLY A 122 -25.11 -27.16 -2.53
C GLY A 122 -26.42 -27.84 -2.22
N ASP A 123 -27.51 -27.28 -2.74
CA ASP A 123 -28.80 -27.93 -2.90
C ASP A 123 -29.57 -27.16 -3.98
N TYR A 124 -29.20 -27.40 -5.23
CA TYR A 124 -30.16 -27.29 -6.32
C TYR A 124 -30.44 -28.72 -6.79
N LYS A 125 -31.66 -29.17 -6.47
CA LYS A 125 -32.25 -30.42 -6.94
C LYS A 125 -32.40 -30.41 -8.46
#